data_AF-A0A2D0KPX3-F1
#
_entry.id   AF-A0A2D0KPX3-F1
#
_cell.length_a   1.000
_cell.length_b   1.000
_cell.length_c   1.000
_cell.angle_alpha   90.00
_cell.angle_beta   90.00
_cell.angle_gamma   90.00
#
_symmetry.space_group_name_H-M   'P 1'
#
loop_
_entity.id
_entity.type
_entity.pdbx_description
1 polymer ?
#
loop_
_entity_poly.entity_id
_entity_poly.type
_entity_poly.pdbx_seq_one_letter_code
_entity_poly.pdbx_strand_id
1 'polypeptide(L)'
;MLITLTDVTKNNYEAVCDLSVTDEQLSYVAENVYSIVQSKFNPSYQTRAICLNGEPVGFFMWVPDADRRITIWRFMIDQSHQKKNIGRKALALAIDEIGRTDQLEGNSNLL
;
A
#
# COMPACT_ATOMS: atom_id res chain seq x y z
N MET A 1 8.97 17.57 7.05
CA MET A 1 8.81 16.15 6.67
C MET A 1 7.34 15.87 6.44
N LEU A 2 6.90 15.93 5.18
CA LEU A 2 5.53 15.68 4.79
C LEU A 2 5.42 14.21 4.33
N ILE A 3 4.51 13.46 4.95
CA ILE A 3 4.18 12.09 4.54
C ILE A 3 2.81 12.13 3.89
N THR A 4 2.69 11.53 2.70
CA THR A 4 1.42 11.44 1.96
C THR A 4 1.23 10.02 1.44
N LEU A 5 -0.04 9.65 1.23
CA LEU A 5 -0.41 8.48 0.45
C LEU A 5 -0.84 8.95 -0.93
N THR A 6 -0.33 8.32 -1.97
CA THR A 6 -0.69 8.63 -3.35
C THR A 6 -1.00 7.36 -4.12
N ASP A 7 -1.85 7.45 -5.14
CA ASP A 7 -2.12 6.31 -6.00
C ASP A 7 -0.86 5.81 -6.69
N VAL A 8 -0.80 4.49 -6.91
CA VAL A 8 0.20 3.91 -7.81
C VAL A 8 -0.28 4.07 -9.25
N THR A 9 0.44 4.89 -10.00
CA THR A 9 0.14 5.33 -11.36
C THR A 9 1.31 5.03 -12.29
N LYS A 10 1.11 5.24 -13.59
CA LYS A 10 2.17 5.16 -14.61
C LYS A 10 3.41 6.03 -14.31
N ASN A 11 3.27 7.05 -13.47
CA ASN A 11 4.36 8.00 -13.20
C ASN A 11 5.24 7.58 -12.00
N ASN A 12 4.75 6.69 -11.12
CA ASN A 12 5.46 6.31 -9.89
C ASN A 12 5.58 4.80 -9.66
N TYR A 13 4.95 3.95 -10.49
CA TYR A 13 4.99 2.50 -10.28
C TYR A 13 6.41 1.92 -10.33
N GLU A 14 7.28 2.40 -11.24
CA GLU A 14 8.68 1.96 -11.32
C GLU A 14 9.41 2.23 -10.00
N ALA A 15 9.29 3.45 -9.47
CA ALA A 15 9.89 3.80 -8.18
C ALA A 15 9.34 2.96 -7.02
N VAL A 16 8.06 2.54 -7.06
CA VAL A 16 7.45 1.64 -6.07
C VAL A 16 7.99 0.20 -6.21
N CYS A 17 8.19 -0.26 -7.44
CA CYS A 17 8.81 -1.56 -7.72
C CYS A 17 10.28 -1.58 -7.28
N ASP A 18 11.00 -0.48 -7.47
CA ASP A 18 12.42 -0.36 -7.12
C ASP A 18 12.67 -0.13 -5.62
N LEU A 19 11.61 0.01 -4.81
CA LEU A 19 11.76 0.11 -3.35
C LEU A 19 12.51 -1.10 -2.83
N SER A 20 13.63 -0.83 -2.18
CA SER A 20 14.59 -1.84 -1.79
C SER A 20 14.53 -2.10 -0.30
N VAL A 21 14.71 -3.36 -0.01
CA VAL A 21 15.07 -3.90 1.28
C VAL A 21 16.40 -4.64 1.09
N THR A 22 17.15 -4.95 2.15
CA THR A 22 18.53 -5.52 2.06
C THR A 22 18.62 -6.68 1.07
N ASP A 23 19.82 -7.04 0.61
CA ASP A 23 20.04 -8.15 -0.36
C ASP A 23 19.35 -9.48 0.00
N GLU A 24 19.07 -9.75 1.28
CA GLU A 24 18.27 -10.89 1.76
C GLU A 24 16.77 -10.83 1.40
N GLN A 25 16.29 -9.70 0.88
CA GLN A 25 14.89 -9.36 0.73
C GLN A 25 14.52 -8.98 -0.72
N LEU A 26 15.31 -9.37 -1.73
CA LEU A 26 14.96 -9.23 -3.16
C LEU A 26 13.55 -9.74 -3.50
N SER A 27 13.05 -10.74 -2.76
CA SER A 27 11.68 -11.25 -2.88
C SER A 27 10.61 -10.17 -2.71
N TYR A 28 10.85 -9.13 -1.89
CA TYR A 28 9.87 -8.09 -1.62
C TYR A 28 9.67 -7.14 -2.81
N VAL A 29 10.69 -6.93 -3.65
CA VAL A 29 10.57 -6.15 -4.90
C VAL A 29 9.61 -6.85 -5.86
N ALA A 30 9.78 -8.16 -6.04
CA ALA A 30 8.87 -8.98 -6.84
C ALA A 30 7.45 -8.98 -6.26
N GLU A 31 7.31 -8.92 -4.93
CA GLU A 31 6.02 -8.81 -4.28
C GLU A 31 5.30 -7.48 -4.53
N ASN A 32 5.99 -6.34 -4.54
CA ASN A 32 5.37 -5.05 -4.87
C ASN A 32 4.83 -5.04 -6.30
N VAL A 33 5.63 -5.52 -7.26
CA VAL A 33 5.21 -5.68 -8.67
C VAL A 33 3.95 -6.54 -8.74
N TYR A 34 3.97 -7.71 -8.08
CA TYR A 34 2.83 -8.62 -8.09
C TYR A 34 1.59 -8.01 -7.44
N SER A 35 1.72 -7.31 -6.31
CA SER A 35 0.62 -6.61 -5.64
C SER A 35 -0.01 -5.52 -6.53
N ILE A 36 0.82 -4.74 -7.24
CA ILE A 36 0.33 -3.75 -8.20
C ILE A 36 -0.47 -4.44 -9.30
N VAL A 37 0.08 -5.47 -9.93
CA VAL A 37 -0.60 -6.24 -10.98
C VAL A 37 -1.91 -6.84 -10.46
N GLN A 38 -1.88 -7.49 -9.29
CA GLN A 38 -3.05 -8.09 -8.66
C GLN A 38 -4.16 -7.06 -8.43
N SER A 39 -3.82 -5.83 -8.00
CA SER A 39 -4.82 -4.77 -7.81
C SER A 39 -5.50 -4.32 -9.11
N LYS A 40 -4.85 -4.45 -10.27
CA LYS A 40 -5.47 -4.12 -11.57
C LYS A 40 -6.53 -5.13 -12.00
N PHE A 41 -6.44 -6.37 -11.52
CA PHE A 41 -7.42 -7.42 -11.78
C PHE A 41 -8.49 -7.55 -10.69
N ASN A 42 -8.31 -6.88 -9.55
CA ASN A 42 -9.22 -6.94 -8.41
C ASN A 42 -9.62 -5.51 -8.00
N PRO A 43 -10.74 -4.96 -8.53
CA PRO A 43 -11.10 -3.55 -8.33
C PRO A 43 -11.27 -3.11 -6.88
N SER A 44 -11.57 -4.05 -5.98
CA SER A 44 -11.70 -3.77 -4.55
C SER A 44 -10.36 -3.66 -3.83
N TYR A 45 -9.25 -4.07 -4.45
CA TYR A 45 -7.92 -4.00 -3.87
C TYR A 45 -7.35 -2.61 -4.09
N GLN A 46 -6.87 -1.99 -3.02
CA GLN A 46 -6.34 -0.63 -3.05
C GLN A 46 -4.84 -0.66 -2.82
N THR A 47 -4.11 0.14 -3.59
CA THR A 47 -2.66 0.31 -3.45
C THR A 47 -2.31 1.78 -3.31
N ARG A 48 -1.33 2.08 -2.45
CA ARG A 48 -0.77 3.43 -2.31
C ARG A 48 0.74 3.39 -2.24
N ALA A 49 1.37 4.36 -2.89
CA ALA A 49 2.74 4.74 -2.60
C ALA A 49 2.75 5.59 -1.32
N ILE A 50 3.65 5.27 -0.40
CA ILE A 50 3.95 6.10 0.76
C ILE A 50 5.03 7.06 0.32
N CYS A 51 4.74 8.36 0.29
CA CYS A 51 5.68 9.37 -0.18
C CYS A 51 6.25 10.20 0.95
N LEU A 52 7.54 10.51 0.88
CA LEU A 52 8.23 11.48 1.71
C LEU A 52 8.57 12.71 0.86
N ASN A 53 7.94 13.84 1.16
CA ASN A 53 8.09 15.09 0.40
C ASN A 53 7.88 14.91 -1.12
N GLY A 54 6.97 14.02 -1.52
CA GLY A 54 6.66 13.72 -2.93
C GLY A 54 7.35 12.46 -3.48
N GLU A 55 8.42 12.00 -2.86
CA GLU A 55 9.18 10.82 -3.33
C GLU A 55 8.64 9.52 -2.73
N PRO A 56 8.34 8.48 -3.53
CA PRO A 56 7.98 7.16 -3.00
C PRO A 56 9.10 6.56 -2.12
N VAL A 57 8.73 6.18 -0.90
CA VAL A 57 9.64 5.57 0.09
C VAL A 57 9.00 4.35 0.77
N GLY A 58 7.87 3.90 0.28
CA GLY A 58 7.13 2.78 0.85
C GLY A 58 5.88 2.45 0.05
N PHE A 59 5.23 1.37 0.45
CA PHE A 59 4.08 0.82 -0.26
C PHE A 59 3.04 0.27 0.72
N PHE A 60 1.78 0.49 0.38
CA PHE A 60 0.63 -0.15 0.99
C PHE A 60 -0.19 -0.91 -0.05
N MET A 61 -0.73 -2.05 0.38
CA MET A 61 -1.88 -2.70 -0.24
C MET A 61 -2.86 -3.11 0.84
N TRP A 62 -4.13 -2.78 0.68
CA TRP A 62 -5.21 -3.31 1.51
C TRP A 62 -6.36 -3.81 0.67
N VAL A 63 -7.06 -4.81 1.21
CA VAL A 63 -8.12 -5.52 0.52
C VAL A 63 -9.31 -5.69 1.47
N PRO A 64 -10.55 -5.76 0.95
CA PRO A 64 -11.66 -6.23 1.76
C PRO A 64 -11.45 -7.69 2.16
N ASP A 65 -11.83 -8.00 3.38
CA ASP A 65 -11.92 -9.32 3.99
C ASP A 65 -13.40 -9.64 4.27
N ALA A 66 -13.68 -10.86 4.74
CA ALA A 66 -14.99 -11.24 5.22
C ALA A 66 -15.53 -10.27 6.29
N ASP A 67 -16.86 -10.22 6.43
CA ASP A 67 -17.55 -9.45 7.46
C ASP A 67 -17.24 -7.94 7.45
N ARG A 68 -17.05 -7.35 6.26
CA ARG A 68 -16.77 -5.91 6.07
C ARG A 68 -15.49 -5.43 6.75
N ARG A 69 -14.55 -6.34 7.00
CA ARG A 69 -13.20 -5.99 7.46
C ARG A 69 -12.35 -5.55 6.28
N ILE A 70 -11.34 -4.73 6.54
CA ILE A 70 -10.28 -4.40 5.59
C ILE A 70 -8.96 -4.93 6.16
N THR A 71 -8.22 -5.72 5.38
CA THR A 71 -6.90 -6.23 5.77
C THR A 71 -5.82 -5.51 5.00
N ILE A 72 -4.81 -4.99 5.71
CA ILE A 72 -3.58 -4.49 5.09
C ILE A 72 -2.70 -5.69 4.73
N TRP A 73 -2.70 -6.10 3.46
CA TRP A 73 -1.91 -7.22 2.94
C TRP A 73 -0.44 -6.87 2.69
N ARG A 74 -0.14 -5.61 2.39
CA ARG A 74 1.23 -5.13 2.24
C ARG A 74 1.40 -3.82 2.97
N PHE A 75 2.47 -3.73 3.72
CA PHE A 75 2.97 -2.51 4.32
C PHE A 75 4.48 -2.60 4.43
N MET A 76 5.18 -1.72 3.72
CA MET A 76 6.63 -1.66 3.75
C MET A 76 7.11 -0.22 3.68
N ILE A 77 8.27 0.04 4.31
CA ILE A 77 9.04 1.29 4.16
C ILE A 77 10.42 0.88 3.67
N ASP A 78 10.90 1.55 2.63
CA ASP A 78 12.22 1.32 2.04
C ASP A 78 13.28 1.40 3.14
N GLN A 79 14.25 0.49 3.10
CA GLN A 79 15.21 0.33 4.19
C GLN A 79 15.96 1.64 4.50
N SER A 80 16.32 2.40 3.47
CA SER A 80 17.05 3.67 3.64
C SER A 80 16.20 4.77 4.33
N HIS A 81 14.90 4.53 4.45
CA HIS A 81 13.89 5.41 5.04
C HIS A 81 13.29 4.87 6.36
N GLN A 82 13.70 3.69 6.83
CA GLN A 82 13.25 3.13 8.10
C GLN A 82 13.83 3.89 9.33
N LYS A 83 13.29 3.61 10.53
CA LYS A 83 13.67 4.24 11.81
C LYS A 83 13.48 5.77 11.90
N LYS A 84 12.76 6.36 10.93
CA LYS A 84 12.46 7.81 10.85
C LYS A 84 11.00 8.14 11.22
N ASN A 85 10.27 7.25 11.90
CA ASN A 85 8.83 7.36 12.19
C ASN A 85 7.90 7.50 10.98
N ILE A 86 8.40 7.26 9.75
CA ILE A 86 7.63 7.35 8.51
C ILE A 86 6.47 6.34 8.53
N GLY A 87 6.76 5.07 8.84
CA GLY A 87 5.77 4.02 8.88
C GLY A 87 4.60 4.30 9.83
N ARG A 88 4.87 4.87 11.02
CA ARG A 88 3.81 5.24 11.97
C ARG A 88 2.88 6.31 11.39
N LYS A 89 3.44 7.35 10.75
CA LYS A 89 2.65 8.41 10.12
C LYS A 89 1.85 7.89 8.93
N ALA A 90 2.49 7.08 8.09
CA ALA A 90 1.87 6.49 6.92
C ALA A 90 0.71 5.55 7.29
N LEU A 91 0.87 4.72 8.33
CA LEU A 91 -0.19 3.84 8.83
C LEU A 91 -1.39 4.62 9.37
N ALA A 92 -1.16 5.72 10.08
CA ALA A 92 -2.24 6.58 10.56
C ALA A 92 -3.06 7.17 9.40
N LEU A 93 -2.38 7.62 8.33
CA LEU A 93 -3.05 8.09 7.11
C LEU A 93 -3.83 6.97 6.42
N ALA A 94 -3.28 5.76 6.36
CA ALA A 94 -3.93 4.62 5.73
C ALA A 94 -5.22 4.23 6.47
N ILE A 95 -5.17 4.16 7.81
CA ILE A 95 -6.36 3.87 8.64
C ILE A 95 -7.44 4.94 8.44
N ASP A 96 -7.05 6.21 8.39
CA ASP A 96 -7.96 7.33 8.18
C ASP A 96 -8.58 7.32 6.76
N GLU A 97 -7.82 6.98 5.72
CA GLU A 97 -8.35 6.79 4.36
C GLU A 97 -9.27 5.57 4.24
N ILE A 98 -8.89 4.44 4.85
CA ILE A 98 -9.70 3.22 4.92
C ILE A 98 -11.04 3.53 5.61
N GLY A 99 -11.01 4.25 6.74
CA GLY A 99 -12.20 4.60 7.51
C GLY A 99 -13.16 5.56 6.80
N ARG A 100 -12.68 6.32 5.81
CA ARG A 100 -13.51 7.20 4.96
C ARG A 100 -14.09 6.50 3.73
N THR A 101 -13.65 5.28 3.43
CA THR A 101 -14.12 4.56 2.25
C THR A 101 -15.42 3.83 2.61
N ASP A 102 -16.53 4.15 1.95
CA ASP A 102 -17.85 3.52 2.11
C ASP A 102 -17.91 2.07 1.57
N GLN A 103 -16.89 1.25 1.81
CA GLN A 103 -16.90 -0.19 1.50
C GLN A 103 -17.58 -1.03 2.59
N LEU A 104 -18.55 -0.46 3.32
CA LEU A 104 -19.41 -1.19 4.25
C LEU A 104 -20.64 -1.84 3.58
N GLU A 105 -20.75 -1.79 2.25
CA GLU A 105 -21.71 -2.63 1.54
C GLU A 105 -21.14 -4.03 1.38
N GLY A 106 -21.36 -4.84 2.41
CA GLY A 106 -21.24 -6.28 2.28
C GLY A 106 -22.18 -6.76 1.17
N ASN A 107 -21.60 -7.33 0.11
CA ASN A 107 -22.34 -8.21 -0.79
C ASN A 107 -22.76 -9.46 -0.01
N SER A 108 -23.83 -9.31 0.78
CA SER A 108 -24.70 -10.41 1.20
C SER A 108 -25.49 -10.86 -0.03
N ASN A 109 -24.80 -11.43 -1.01
CA ASN A 109 -25.36 -12.18 -2.13
C ASN A 109 -24.20 -12.73 -2.95
N LEU A 110 -23.60 -13.83 -2.48
CA LEU A 110 -23.01 -14.87 -3.31
C LEU A 110 -22.76 -16.08 -2.40
N LEU A 111 -23.66 -17.06 -2.57
CA LEU A 111 -23.74 -18.41 -1.97
C LEU A 111 -24.41 -18.51 -0.59
#